data_AF-A0A528ILD8-F1
#
_entry.id   AF-A0A528ILD8-F1
#
_cell.length_a   1.000
_cell.length_b   1.000
_cell.length_c   1.000
_cell.angle_alpha   90.00
_cell.angle_beta   90.00
_cell.angle_gamma   90.00
#
_symmetry.space_group_name_H-M   'P 1'
#
loop_
_entity.id
_entity.type
_entity.pdbx_description
1 polymer ?
#
loop_
_entity_poly.entity_id
_entity_poly.type
_entity_poly.pdbx_seq_one_letter_code
_entity_poly.pdbx_strand_id
1 'polypeptide(L)'
;IARGYFGWPDFAAVNAWLLALLEAQNCRIDLVLACAYHSSGTGELAVGDHPMRKPNPGMLLRARDLLGVDISRSIIVGDKADDMEAGRRAGLCEGWLVHGRFNRTSGDGTFMKRKLMTGNDHRKLCDVIAELGRD
;
A
#
# COMPACT_ATOMS: atom_id res chain seq x y z
N ILE A 1 13.98 10.28 -5.08
CA ILE A 1 13.82 11.57 -4.37
C ILE A 1 14.85 11.73 -3.25
N ALA A 2 14.65 11.23 -2.01
CA ALA A 2 15.64 11.46 -0.93
C ALA A 2 17.09 11.05 -1.24
N ARG A 3 17.30 10.01 -2.04
CA ARG A 3 18.65 9.52 -2.43
C ARG A 3 19.27 10.26 -3.62
N GLY A 4 18.62 11.31 -4.15
CA GLY A 4 19.14 12.12 -5.26
C GLY A 4 19.07 11.48 -6.66
N TYR A 5 18.60 10.24 -6.80
CA TYR A 5 18.53 9.58 -8.13
C TYR A 5 17.53 10.23 -9.10
N PHE A 6 16.43 10.77 -8.57
CA PHE A 6 15.32 11.37 -9.31
C PHE A 6 14.58 12.36 -8.42
N GLY A 7 13.87 13.33 -9.01
CA GLY A 7 13.07 14.34 -8.34
C GLY A 7 11.56 14.08 -8.37
N TRP A 8 10.79 14.99 -7.78
CA TRP A 8 9.33 14.98 -7.86
C TRP A 8 8.76 15.10 -9.28
N PRO A 9 9.37 15.89 -10.22
CA PRO A 9 8.92 15.91 -11.61
C PRO A 9 9.02 14.53 -12.29
N ASP A 10 10.10 13.78 -12.06
CA ASP A 10 10.27 12.44 -12.62
C ASP A 10 9.22 11.47 -12.07
N PHE A 11 8.97 11.53 -10.75
CA PHE A 11 7.90 10.75 -10.12
C PHE A 11 6.54 11.08 -10.74
N ALA A 12 6.23 12.37 -10.91
CA ALA A 12 4.96 12.81 -11.48
C ALA A 12 4.81 12.32 -12.93
N ALA A 13 5.86 12.38 -13.74
CA ALA A 13 5.84 11.90 -15.12
C ALA A 13 5.59 10.39 -15.20
N VAL A 14 6.32 9.60 -14.41
CA VAL A 14 6.15 8.13 -14.37
C VAL A 14 4.77 7.76 -13.84
N ASN A 15 4.30 8.42 -12.78
CA ASN A 15 3.00 8.16 -12.20
C ASN A 15 1.87 8.52 -13.17
N ALA A 16 1.95 9.65 -13.87
CA ALA A 16 0.97 10.04 -14.88
C ALA A 16 0.89 9.00 -16.01
N TRP A 17 2.04 8.51 -16.47
CA TRP A 17 2.07 7.47 -17.49
C TRP A 17 1.46 6.14 -16.99
N LEU A 18 1.78 5.72 -15.77
CA LEU A 18 1.19 4.54 -15.16
C LEU A 18 -0.34 4.65 -15.03
N LEU A 19 -0.84 5.80 -14.57
CA LEU A 19 -2.27 6.05 -14.45
C LEU A 19 -2.96 5.98 -15.82
N ALA A 20 -2.35 6.56 -16.87
CA ALA A 20 -2.88 6.48 -18.23
C ALA A 20 -2.95 5.03 -18.76
N LEU A 21 -1.97 4.19 -18.45
CA LEU A 21 -1.99 2.78 -18.82
C LEU A 21 -3.11 2.00 -18.12
N LEU A 22 -3.37 2.30 -16.84
CA LEU A 22 -4.46 1.68 -16.08
C LEU A 22 -5.83 2.16 -16.57
N GLU A 23 -5.98 3.47 -16.83
CA GLU A 23 -7.20 4.08 -17.37
C GLU A 23 -7.57 3.42 -18.71
N ALA A 24 -6.59 3.17 -19.60
CA ALA A 24 -6.81 2.48 -20.87
C ALA A 24 -7.32 1.04 -20.73
N GLN A 25 -7.19 0.45 -19.54
CA GLN A 25 -7.73 -0.87 -19.18
C GLN A 25 -9.02 -0.77 -18.35
N ASN A 26 -9.63 0.42 -18.26
CA ASN A 26 -10.76 0.73 -17.39
C ASN A 26 -10.48 0.50 -15.88
N CYS A 27 -9.22 0.60 -15.47
CA CYS A 27 -8.80 0.53 -14.08
C CYS A 27 -8.53 1.95 -13.55
N ARG A 28 -9.40 2.45 -12.67
CA ARG A 28 -9.24 3.79 -12.07
C ARG A 28 -8.49 3.71 -10.74
N ILE A 29 -7.67 4.71 -10.46
CA ILE A 29 -7.04 4.95 -9.15
C ILE A 29 -7.57 6.27 -8.59
N ASP A 30 -8.22 6.23 -7.43
CA ASP A 30 -8.85 7.42 -6.84
C ASP A 30 -7.85 8.34 -6.11
N LEU A 31 -6.72 7.81 -5.62
CA LEU A 31 -5.72 8.59 -4.90
C LEU A 31 -4.32 7.97 -5.00
N VAL A 32 -3.31 8.82 -5.20
CA VAL A 32 -1.89 8.45 -5.10
C VAL A 32 -1.25 9.27 -3.98
N LEU A 33 -0.59 8.58 -3.05
CA LEU A 33 0.24 9.19 -2.01
C LEU A 33 1.66 8.62 -2.09
N ALA A 34 2.65 9.48 -1.92
CA ALA A 34 4.07 9.11 -1.99
C ALA A 34 4.86 9.77 -0.86
N CYS A 35 5.83 9.02 -0.31
CA CYS A 35 6.75 9.50 0.72
C CYS A 35 8.18 9.51 0.17
N ALA A 36 8.79 10.70 0.09
CA ALA A 36 10.16 10.85 -0.39
C ALA A 36 11.21 10.56 0.68
N TYR A 37 10.89 10.75 1.97
CA TYR A 37 11.82 10.68 3.09
C TYR A 37 12.46 9.30 3.22
N HIS A 38 13.75 9.26 3.58
CA HIS A 38 14.52 8.03 3.76
C HIS A 38 15.73 8.27 4.69
N SER A 39 16.08 7.31 5.55
CA SER A 39 17.27 7.39 6.43
C SER A 39 18.57 7.63 5.66
N SER A 40 18.79 6.87 4.59
CA SER A 40 19.89 7.06 3.62
C SER A 40 19.70 8.24 2.64
N GLY A 41 18.84 9.20 2.95
CA GLY A 41 18.65 10.40 2.14
C GLY A 41 19.74 11.44 2.34
N THR A 42 19.66 12.55 1.61
CA THR A 42 20.50 13.74 1.83
C THR A 42 19.65 14.97 2.15
N GLY A 43 20.22 15.92 2.89
CA GLY A 43 19.55 17.17 3.26
C GLY A 43 18.27 16.96 4.09
N GLU A 44 17.26 17.80 3.85
CA GLU A 44 15.99 17.80 4.59
C GLU A 44 15.16 16.52 4.42
N LEU A 45 15.46 15.73 3.38
CA LEU A 45 14.76 14.47 3.11
C LEU A 45 15.39 13.26 3.81
N ALA A 46 16.51 13.45 4.52
CA ALA A 46 17.23 12.41 5.26
C ALA A 46 16.56 12.06 6.61
N VAL A 47 15.27 11.71 6.57
CA VAL A 47 14.48 11.36 7.76
C VAL A 47 14.23 9.85 7.77
N GLY A 48 14.70 9.17 8.83
CA GLY A 48 14.64 7.72 8.95
C GLY A 48 13.26 7.14 9.26
N ASP A 49 12.56 7.73 10.24
CA ASP A 49 11.28 7.25 10.76
C ASP A 49 10.14 8.24 10.46
N HIS A 50 10.08 8.73 9.22
CA HIS A 50 9.04 9.68 8.85
C HIS A 50 7.65 9.02 8.94
N PRO A 51 6.61 9.67 9.53
CA PRO A 51 5.29 9.05 9.72
C PRO A 51 4.60 8.58 8.43
N MET A 52 4.94 9.19 7.30
CA MET A 52 4.42 8.81 5.98
C MET A 52 5.21 7.67 5.31
N ARG A 53 6.36 7.26 5.85
CA ARG A 53 7.18 6.20 5.28
C ARG A 53 6.78 4.86 5.89
N LYS A 54 6.32 3.91 5.07
CA LYS A 54 6.10 2.52 5.49
C LYS A 54 7.38 1.98 6.18
N PRO A 55 7.29 1.28 7.32
CA PRO A 55 6.09 0.64 7.89
C PRO A 55 5.13 1.55 8.67
N ASN A 56 5.37 2.86 8.75
CA ASN A 56 4.42 3.77 9.40
C ASN A 56 3.12 3.92 8.58
N PRO A 57 1.95 4.03 9.26
CA PRO A 57 0.65 3.99 8.61
C PRO A 57 0.21 5.32 7.99
N GLY A 58 1.02 6.38 8.04
CA GLY A 58 0.58 7.75 7.76
C GLY A 58 -0.07 7.93 6.38
N MET A 59 0.44 7.28 5.34
CA MET A 59 -0.19 7.34 4.01
C MET A 59 -1.58 6.70 4.00
N LEU A 60 -1.78 5.58 4.70
CA LEU A 60 -3.09 4.91 4.76
C LEU A 60 -4.10 5.73 5.56
N LEU A 61 -3.68 6.28 6.70
CA LEU A 61 -4.53 7.17 7.51
C LEU A 61 -4.90 8.44 6.76
N ARG A 62 -3.96 9.00 6.00
CA ARG A 62 -4.24 10.15 5.15
C ARG A 62 -5.21 9.82 4.02
N ALA A 63 -5.10 8.65 3.40
CA ALA A 63 -6.03 8.18 2.39
C ALA A 63 -7.44 8.01 2.95
N ARG A 64 -7.57 7.43 4.15
CA ARG A 64 -8.84 7.35 4.90
C ARG A 64 -9.47 8.73 5.05
N ASP A 65 -8.72 9.72 5.53
CA ASP A 65 -9.25 11.05 5.79
C ASP A 65 -9.66 11.79 4.50
N LEU A 66 -8.92 11.58 3.40
CA LEU A 66 -9.20 12.23 2.12
C LEU A 66 -10.38 11.59 1.37
N LEU A 67 -10.54 10.27 1.46
CA LEU A 67 -11.55 9.52 0.72
C LEU A 67 -12.79 9.17 1.57
N GLY A 68 -12.73 9.34 2.89
CA GLY A 68 -13.81 8.98 3.81
C GLY A 68 -14.09 7.47 3.89
N VAL A 69 -13.10 6.62 3.58
CA VAL A 69 -13.26 5.16 3.56
C VAL A 69 -13.23 4.56 4.96
N ASP A 70 -13.93 3.44 5.16
CA ASP A 70 -13.82 2.63 6.38
C ASP A 70 -12.51 1.83 6.37
N ILE A 71 -11.55 2.28 7.17
CA ILE A 71 -10.22 1.65 7.24
C ILE A 71 -10.28 0.25 7.84
N SER A 72 -11.27 -0.05 8.69
CA SER A 72 -11.37 -1.35 9.37
C SER A 72 -11.78 -2.48 8.43
N ARG A 73 -12.46 -2.14 7.33
CA ARG A 73 -12.83 -3.07 6.26
C ARG A 73 -11.83 -3.07 5.10
N SER A 74 -10.88 -2.14 5.11
CA SER A 74 -9.92 -1.98 4.03
C SER A 74 -8.87 -3.08 4.05
N ILE A 75 -8.39 -3.44 2.86
CA ILE A 75 -7.33 -4.43 2.64
C ILE A 75 -6.11 -3.76 2.03
N ILE A 76 -4.93 -4.34 2.23
CA ILE A 76 -3.68 -3.91 1.59
C ILE A 76 -3.08 -5.01 0.73
N VAL A 77 -2.57 -4.66 -0.44
CA VAL A 77 -1.79 -5.57 -1.30
C VAL A 77 -0.39 -4.97 -1.47
N GLY A 78 0.65 -5.77 -1.25
CA GLY A 78 2.04 -5.32 -1.36
C GLY A 78 3.03 -6.47 -1.41
N ASP A 79 4.28 -6.19 -1.76
CA ASP A 79 5.35 -7.19 -1.89
C ASP A 79 6.29 -7.21 -0.68
N LYS A 80 6.20 -6.22 0.22
CA LYS A 80 7.12 -6.06 1.35
C LYS A 80 6.45 -6.27 2.70
N ALA A 81 7.25 -6.70 3.67
CA ALA A 81 6.83 -6.79 5.06
C ALA A 81 6.37 -5.41 5.61
N ASP A 82 7.01 -4.32 5.15
CA ASP A 82 6.65 -2.96 5.53
C ASP A 82 5.23 -2.57 5.10
N ASP A 83 4.72 -3.13 3.99
CA ASP A 83 3.33 -2.92 3.56
C ASP A 83 2.36 -3.56 4.56
N MET A 84 2.63 -4.80 4.92
CA MET A 84 1.81 -5.56 5.86
C MET A 84 1.81 -4.92 7.24
N GLU A 85 2.98 -4.42 7.69
CA GLU A 85 3.07 -3.74 8.98
C GLU A 85 2.38 -2.37 8.96
N ALA A 86 2.46 -1.61 7.86
CA ALA A 86 1.69 -0.37 7.71
C ALA A 86 0.18 -0.64 7.75
N GLY A 87 -0.31 -1.67 7.05
CA GLY A 87 -1.70 -2.08 7.09
C GLY A 87 -2.16 -2.45 8.51
N ARG A 88 -1.38 -3.29 9.20
CA ARG A 88 -1.65 -3.69 10.59
C ARG A 88 -1.71 -2.47 11.53
N ARG A 89 -0.72 -1.57 11.46
CA ARG A 89 -0.67 -0.36 12.30
C ARG A 89 -1.80 0.63 12.00
N ALA A 90 -2.29 0.65 10.76
CA ALA A 90 -3.41 1.50 10.36
C ALA A 90 -4.78 0.93 10.75
N GLY A 91 -4.84 -0.33 11.20
CA GLY A 91 -6.08 -0.99 11.61
C GLY A 91 -6.87 -1.61 10.46
N LEU A 92 -6.21 -1.97 9.36
CA LEU A 92 -6.83 -2.74 8.28
C LEU A 92 -7.20 -4.15 8.78
N CYS A 93 -8.16 -4.81 8.14
CA CYS A 93 -8.52 -6.18 8.49
C CYS A 93 -7.56 -7.22 7.87
N GLU A 94 -7.05 -6.96 6.67
CA GLU A 94 -6.34 -7.97 5.90
C GLU A 94 -5.23 -7.41 5.00
N GLY A 95 -4.15 -8.18 4.84
CA GLY A 95 -3.04 -7.88 3.94
C GLY A 95 -2.67 -9.05 3.04
N TRP A 96 -2.46 -8.79 1.75
CA TRP A 96 -2.07 -9.76 0.73
C TRP A 96 -0.63 -9.52 0.29
N LEU A 97 0.23 -10.49 0.59
CA LEU A 97 1.67 -10.42 0.30
C LEU A 97 1.98 -11.09 -1.04
N VAL A 98 2.47 -10.30 -1.98
CA VAL A 98 2.87 -10.69 -3.33
C VAL A 98 4.28 -11.30 -3.29
N HIS A 99 4.45 -12.53 -3.79
CA HIS A 99 5.75 -13.22 -3.91
C HIS A 99 6.60 -13.35 -2.62
N GLY A 100 6.04 -13.10 -1.44
CA GLY A 100 6.77 -13.17 -0.17
C GLY A 100 6.84 -14.59 0.43
N ARG A 101 7.96 -14.91 1.10
CA ARG A 101 8.05 -16.11 1.96
C ARG A 101 7.17 -15.91 3.18
N PHE A 102 6.12 -16.73 3.27
CA PHE A 102 5.13 -16.67 4.33
C PHE A 102 5.54 -17.59 5.49
N ASN A 103 5.82 -17.03 6.67
CA ASN A 103 5.62 -17.78 7.91
C ASN A 103 4.26 -17.35 8.45
N ARG A 104 3.35 -18.33 8.61
CA ARG A 104 2.03 -18.11 9.21
C ARG A 104 2.24 -17.64 10.65
N THR A 105 2.35 -16.33 10.82
CA THR A 105 2.45 -15.73 12.14
C THR A 105 1.03 -15.63 12.66
N SER A 106 0.77 -16.36 13.75
CA SER A 106 -0.39 -16.17 14.60
C SER A 106 -0.35 -14.73 15.09
N GLY A 107 -1.02 -13.82 14.37
CA GLY A 107 -1.30 -12.48 14.86
C GLY A 107 -2.33 -12.54 16.00
N ASP A 108 -2.42 -11.46 16.76
CA ASP A 108 -3.40 -11.17 17.82
C ASP A 108 -4.88 -11.23 17.40
N GLY A 109 -5.19 -11.73 16.20
CA GLY A 109 -6.53 -11.91 15.66
C GLY A 109 -7.07 -10.70 14.89
N THR A 110 -6.40 -9.55 14.89
CA THR A 110 -6.97 -8.31 14.31
C THR A 110 -6.52 -8.01 12.88
N PHE A 111 -5.39 -8.57 12.41
CA PHE A 111 -4.91 -8.39 11.03
C PHE A 111 -4.48 -9.73 10.41
N MET A 112 -5.21 -10.16 9.39
CA MET A 112 -4.93 -11.40 8.69
C MET A 112 -3.98 -11.17 7.52
N LYS A 113 -2.87 -11.91 7.49
CA LYS A 113 -1.97 -11.92 6.33
C LYS A 113 -2.33 -13.09 5.42
N ARG A 114 -2.30 -12.88 4.11
CA ARG A 114 -2.49 -13.90 3.08
C ARG A 114 -1.38 -13.81 2.04
N LYS A 115 -1.15 -14.94 1.36
CA LYS A 115 -0.25 -14.98 0.20
C LYS A 115 -1.03 -14.63 -1.07
N LEU A 116 -0.36 -13.98 -2.02
CA LEU A 116 -0.85 -13.76 -3.38
C LEU A 116 0.22 -14.25 -4.36
N MET A 117 0.20 -15.55 -4.67
CA MET A 117 1.23 -16.19 -5.51
C MET A 117 0.67 -17.01 -6.67
N THR A 118 -0.53 -17.56 -6.51
CA THR A 118 -1.16 -18.45 -7.48
C THR A 118 -2.43 -17.84 -8.06
N GLY A 119 -2.90 -18.35 -9.19
CA GLY A 119 -4.20 -17.94 -9.75
C GLY A 119 -5.38 -18.20 -8.80
N ASN A 120 -5.27 -19.21 -7.93
CA ASN A 120 -6.26 -19.45 -6.87
C ASN A 120 -6.24 -18.37 -5.79
N ASP A 121 -5.05 -17.88 -5.43
CA ASP A 121 -4.93 -16.76 -4.48
C ASP A 121 -5.51 -15.47 -5.08
N HIS A 122 -5.25 -15.22 -6.38
CA HIS A 122 -5.84 -14.08 -7.11
C HIS A 122 -7.37 -14.15 -7.12
N ARG A 123 -7.96 -15.31 -7.41
CA ARG A 123 -9.41 -15.47 -7.38
C ARG A 123 -10.00 -15.12 -6.01
N LYS A 124 -9.38 -15.60 -4.94
CA LYS A 124 -9.81 -15.29 -3.56
C LYS A 124 -9.72 -13.80 -3.25
N LEU A 125 -8.68 -13.11 -3.71
CA LEU A 125 -8.58 -11.66 -3.56
C LEU A 125 -9.74 -10.96 -4.29
N CYS A 126 -10.06 -11.37 -5.52
CA CYS A 126 -11.20 -10.84 -6.25
C CYS A 126 -12.52 -11.09 -5.51
N ASP A 127 -12.72 -12.27 -4.93
CA ASP A 127 -13.91 -12.59 -4.15
C ASP A 127 -14.06 -11.66 -2.94
N VAL A 128 -12.96 -11.43 -2.19
CA VAL A 128 -12.94 -10.49 -1.06
C VAL A 128 -13.27 -9.06 -1.50
N ILE A 129 -12.67 -8.58 -2.60
CA ILE A 129 -12.98 -7.24 -3.13
C ILE A 129 -14.45 -7.14 -3.56
N ALA A 130 -14.97 -8.18 -4.21
CA ALA A 130 -16.36 -8.22 -4.66
C ALA A 130 -17.35 -8.26 -3.49
N GLU A 131 -16.97 -8.81 -2.33
CA GLU A 131 -17.77 -8.75 -1.11
C GLU A 131 -17.78 -7.35 -0.49
N LEU A 132 -16.64 -6.66 -0.48
CA LEU A 132 -16.54 -5.30 0.07
C LEU A 132 -17.40 -4.27 -0.66
N GLY A 133 -17.63 -4.46 -1.97
CA GLY A 133 -18.42 -3.55 -2.81
C GLY A 133 -19.92 -3.81 -2.87
N ARG A 134 -20.48 -4.71 -2.04
CA ARG A 134 -21.93 -4.99 -1.98
C ARG A 134 -22.72 -4.08 -1.03
N ASP A 135 -22.04 -3.19 -0.33
CA ASP A 135 -22.61 -2.15 0.54
C ASP A 135 -22.45 -0.76 -0.11
#